data_AF-A0AAD3NVG1-F1
#
_entry.id   AF-A0AAD3NVG1-F1
#
_cell.length_a   1.000
_cell.length_b   1.000
_cell.length_c   1.000
_cell.angle_alpha   90.00
_cell.angle_beta   90.00
_cell.angle_gamma   90.00
#
_symmetry.space_group_name_H-M   'P 1'
#
loop_
_entity.id
_entity.type
_entity.pdbx_description
1 polymer ?
#
loop_
_entity_poly.entity_id
_entity_poly.type
_entity_poly.pdbx_seq_one_letter_code
_entity_poly.pdbx_strand_id
1 'polypeptide(L)'
;VGRFTNCLVEAKAALQQKSETIQRKFTIAKSLLAKADKSTFDRLCGQIYRLETEQKRLEEDTVVYNRLQEQLKLSPAYQKMVEYGRTHFQSQHNTGHLEKSDEEDDEISFEELLAQEKKDSFWQKHGPIRPSVPVR
;
A
#
# COMPACT_ATOMS: atom_id res chain seq x y z
N VAL A 1 6.41 -4.06 -5.96
CA VAL A 1 5.03 -4.10 -5.39
C VAL A 1 4.57 -2.74 -4.90
N GLY A 2 5.33 -2.02 -4.06
CA GLY A 2 4.93 -0.70 -3.51
C GLY A 2 4.55 0.38 -4.54
N ARG A 3 5.22 0.44 -5.70
CA ARG A 3 4.85 1.40 -6.77
C ARG A 3 3.46 1.13 -7.36
N PHE A 4 3.09 -0.13 -7.51
CA PHE A 4 1.79 -0.52 -8.05
C PHE A 4 0.66 -0.22 -7.06
N THR A 5 0.87 -0.51 -5.77
CA THR A 5 -0.12 -0.20 -4.72
C THR A 5 -0.31 1.30 -4.57
N ASN A 6 0.76 2.10 -4.60
CA ASN A 6 0.65 3.56 -4.56
C ASN A 6 -0.11 4.09 -5.78
N CYS A 7 0.18 3.57 -6.97
CA CYS A 7 -0.54 3.93 -8.20
C CYS A 7 -2.05 3.65 -8.09
N LEU A 8 -2.47 2.51 -7.52
CA LEU A 8 -3.89 2.20 -7.32
C LEU A 8 -4.57 3.14 -6.30
N VAL A 9 -3.86 3.55 -5.26
CA VAL A 9 -4.38 4.51 -4.26
C VAL A 9 -4.51 5.90 -4.88
N GLU A 10 -3.49 6.36 -5.59
CA GLU A 10 -3.48 7.63 -6.31
C GLU A 10 -4.57 7.68 -7.38
N ALA A 11 -4.73 6.61 -8.17
CA ALA A 11 -5.77 6.51 -9.18
C ALA A 11 -7.17 6.64 -8.56
N LYS A 12 -7.43 5.96 -7.43
CA LYS A 12 -8.69 6.09 -6.69
C LYS A 12 -8.92 7.53 -6.23
N ALA A 13 -7.91 8.16 -5.65
CA ALA A 13 -7.99 9.53 -5.17
C ALA A 13 -8.28 10.51 -6.32
N ALA A 14 -7.62 10.34 -7.46
CA ALA A 14 -7.83 11.15 -8.65
C ALA A 14 -9.25 10.99 -9.23
N LEU A 15 -9.77 9.76 -9.32
CA LEU A 15 -11.15 9.51 -9.76
C LEU A 15 -12.17 10.16 -8.82
N GLN A 16 -11.96 10.03 -7.51
CA GLN A 16 -12.81 10.64 -6.49
C GLN A 16 -12.80 12.17 -6.59
N GLN A 17 -11.61 12.79 -6.67
CA GLN A 17 -11.47 14.24 -6.79
C GLN A 17 -12.14 14.77 -8.08
N LYS A 18 -12.01 14.04 -9.19
CA LYS A 18 -12.63 14.38 -10.47
C LYS A 18 -14.15 14.30 -10.37
N SER A 19 -14.69 13.29 -9.71
CA SER A 19 -16.13 13.16 -9.40
C SER A 19 -16.65 14.37 -8.63
N GLU A 20 -16.01 14.71 -7.51
CA GLU A 20 -16.41 15.85 -6.68
C GLU A 20 -16.34 17.17 -7.45
N THR A 21 -15.30 17.35 -8.27
CA THR A 21 -15.13 18.55 -9.09
C THR A 21 -16.27 18.69 -10.11
N ILE A 22 -16.59 17.61 -10.83
CA ILE A 22 -17.69 17.59 -11.81
C ILE A 22 -19.02 17.87 -11.10
N GLN A 23 -19.28 17.21 -9.98
CA GLN A 23 -20.51 17.38 -9.21
C GLN A 23 -20.68 18.82 -8.71
N ARG A 24 -19.63 19.43 -8.15
CA ARG A 24 -19.66 20.84 -7.73
C ARG A 24 -19.97 21.77 -8.91
N LYS A 25 -19.32 21.55 -10.06
CA LYS A 25 -19.57 22.35 -11.27
C LYS A 25 -21.01 22.20 -11.76
N PHE A 26 -21.58 20.99 -11.74
CA PHE A 26 -22.99 20.78 -12.07
C PHE A 26 -23.92 21.53 -11.13
N THR A 27 -23.71 21.43 -9.83
CA THR A 27 -24.53 22.11 -8.83
C THR A 27 -24.52 23.62 -9.05
N ILE A 28 -23.33 24.20 -9.27
CA ILE A 28 -23.19 25.62 -9.56
C ILE A 28 -23.91 25.96 -10.87
N ALA A 29 -23.62 25.25 -11.97
CA ALA A 29 -24.22 25.54 -13.28
C ALA A 29 -25.76 25.44 -13.25
N LYS A 30 -26.32 24.41 -12.61
CA LYS A 30 -27.77 24.25 -12.45
C LYS A 30 -28.39 25.37 -11.61
N SER A 31 -27.72 25.78 -10.53
CA SER A 31 -28.21 26.89 -9.69
C SER A 31 -28.22 28.23 -10.44
N LEU A 32 -27.22 28.47 -11.30
CA LEU A 32 -27.15 29.66 -12.14
C LEU A 32 -28.19 29.62 -13.27
N LEU A 33 -28.45 28.44 -13.82
CA LEU A 33 -29.42 28.27 -14.90
C LEU A 33 -30.83 28.68 -14.50
N ALA A 34 -31.22 28.44 -13.24
CA ALA A 34 -32.52 28.80 -12.70
C ALA A 34 -32.82 30.31 -12.72
N LYS A 35 -31.79 31.16 -12.82
CA LYS A 35 -31.91 32.63 -12.82
C LYS A 35 -31.32 33.27 -14.09
N ALA A 36 -31.01 32.48 -15.10
CA ALA A 36 -30.31 32.96 -16.28
C ALA A 36 -31.25 33.69 -17.25
N ASP A 37 -30.77 34.78 -17.84
CA ASP A 37 -31.36 35.39 -19.03
C ASP A 37 -31.09 34.52 -20.28
N LYS A 38 -31.75 34.83 -21.40
CA LYS A 38 -31.68 34.04 -22.65
C LYS A 38 -30.25 33.76 -23.10
N SER A 39 -29.36 34.77 -23.04
CA SER A 39 -27.98 34.63 -23.53
C SER A 39 -27.10 33.79 -22.59
N THR A 40 -27.27 33.95 -21.28
CA THR A 40 -26.54 33.17 -20.27
C THR A 40 -27.02 31.72 -20.23
N PHE A 41 -28.31 31.50 -20.51
CA PHE A 41 -28.93 30.18 -20.54
C PHE A 41 -28.23 29.24 -21.53
N ASP A 42 -28.11 29.65 -22.80
CA ASP A 42 -27.49 28.82 -23.84
C ASP A 42 -26.03 28.48 -23.50
N ARG A 43 -25.30 29.46 -22.95
CA ARG A 43 -23.92 29.26 -22.48
C ARG A 43 -23.82 28.26 -21.33
N LEU A 44 -24.75 28.30 -20.37
CA LEU A 44 -24.78 27.37 -19.23
C LEU A 44 -25.19 25.97 -19.67
N CYS A 45 -26.16 25.83 -20.57
CA CYS A 45 -26.52 24.54 -21.18
C CYS A 45 -25.32 23.89 -21.87
N GLY A 46 -24.54 24.65 -22.64
CA GLY A 46 -23.29 24.15 -23.24
C GLY A 46 -22.21 23.76 -22.20
N GLN A 47 -22.17 24.40 -21.03
CA GLN A 47 -21.30 23.97 -19.93
C GLN A 47 -21.78 22.65 -19.31
N ILE A 48 -23.08 22.53 -19.06
CA ILE A 48 -23.71 21.31 -18.51
C ILE A 48 -23.44 20.12 -19.43
N TYR A 49 -23.66 20.27 -20.75
CA TYR A 49 -23.39 19.20 -21.71
C TYR A 49 -21.92 18.73 -21.74
N ARG A 50 -20.98 19.67 -21.61
CA ARG A 50 -19.55 19.32 -21.49
C ARG A 50 -19.26 18.56 -20.19
N LEU A 51 -19.88 18.96 -19.08
CA LEU A 51 -19.76 18.24 -17.81
C LEU A 51 -20.35 16.83 -17.88
N GLU A 52 -21.46 16.63 -18.61
CA GLU A 52 -22.05 15.30 -18.84
C GLU A 52 -21.08 14.40 -19.63
N THR A 53 -20.41 14.96 -20.63
CA THR A 53 -19.37 14.25 -21.38
C THR A 53 -18.18 13.88 -20.50
N GLU A 54 -17.71 14.82 -19.66
CA GLU A 54 -16.64 14.55 -18.69
C GLU A 54 -17.04 13.47 -17.66
N GLN A 55 -18.30 13.48 -17.22
CA GLN A 55 -18.86 12.50 -16.30
C GLN A 55 -18.89 11.11 -16.92
N LYS A 56 -19.36 10.98 -18.16
CA LYS A 56 -19.38 9.70 -18.88
C LYS A 56 -17.98 9.10 -19.00
N ARG A 57 -16.97 9.92 -19.34
CA ARG A 57 -15.57 9.46 -19.36
C ARG A 57 -15.08 9.02 -17.99
N LEU A 58 -15.45 9.75 -16.93
CA LEU A 58 -15.11 9.36 -15.56
C LEU A 58 -15.75 8.02 -15.16
N GLU A 59 -16.99 7.76 -15.59
CA GLU A 59 -17.67 6.48 -15.36
C GLU A 59 -16.92 5.34 -16.05
N GLU A 60 -16.50 5.52 -17.31
CA GLU A 60 -15.66 4.55 -18.03
C GLU A 60 -14.33 4.29 -17.31
N ASP A 61 -13.62 5.35 -16.89
CA ASP A 61 -12.37 5.23 -16.11
C ASP A 61 -12.60 4.44 -14.79
N THR A 62 -13.74 4.68 -14.14
CA THR A 62 -14.12 4.02 -12.88
C THR A 62 -14.43 2.54 -13.09
N VAL A 63 -15.10 2.18 -14.19
CA VAL A 63 -15.36 0.78 -14.56
C VAL A 63 -14.05 0.02 -14.76
N VAL A 64 -13.09 0.64 -15.46
CA VAL A 64 -11.75 0.03 -15.67
C VAL A 64 -11.03 -0.16 -14.34
N TYR A 65 -11.02 0.85 -13.47
CA TYR A 65 -10.43 0.77 -12.14
C TYR A 65 -11.04 -0.36 -11.30
N ASN A 66 -12.37 -0.44 -11.23
CA ASN A 66 -13.07 -1.45 -10.46
C ASN A 66 -12.77 -2.85 -10.98
N ARG A 67 -12.79 -3.05 -12.31
CA ARG A 67 -12.43 -4.33 -12.92
C ARG A 67 -11.00 -4.73 -12.59
N LEU A 68 -10.05 -3.80 -12.68
CA LEU A 68 -8.66 -4.06 -12.30
C LEU A 68 -8.55 -4.46 -10.83
N GLN A 69 -9.27 -3.78 -9.95
CA GLN A 69 -9.29 -4.07 -8.52
C GLN A 69 -9.88 -5.46 -8.23
N GLU A 70 -10.95 -5.85 -8.92
CA GLU A 70 -11.54 -7.20 -8.83
C GLU A 70 -10.57 -8.27 -9.30
N GLN A 71 -9.96 -8.09 -10.47
CA GLN A 71 -8.98 -9.04 -11.00
C GLN A 71 -7.79 -9.22 -10.06
N LEU A 72 -7.31 -8.13 -9.44
CA LEU A 72 -6.26 -8.21 -8.44
C LEU A 72 -6.68 -9.06 -7.24
N LYS A 73 -7.89 -8.88 -6.72
CA LYS A 73 -8.42 -9.66 -5.58
C LYS A 73 -8.58 -11.15 -5.90
N LEU A 74 -8.88 -11.49 -7.15
CA LEU A 74 -9.00 -12.87 -7.62
C LEU A 74 -7.64 -13.51 -7.91
N SER A 75 -6.56 -12.73 -8.00
CA SER A 75 -5.25 -13.26 -8.37
C SER A 75 -4.69 -14.21 -7.29
N PRO A 76 -4.02 -15.32 -7.68
CA PRO A 76 -3.39 -16.23 -6.73
C PRO A 76 -2.35 -15.54 -5.84
N ALA A 77 -1.63 -14.55 -6.37
CA ALA A 77 -0.65 -13.78 -5.62
C ALA A 77 -1.30 -12.97 -4.48
N TYR A 78 -2.44 -12.33 -4.74
CA TYR A 78 -3.18 -11.61 -3.71
C TYR A 78 -3.73 -12.57 -2.65
N GLN A 79 -4.29 -13.71 -3.06
CA GLN A 79 -4.79 -14.72 -2.13
C GLN A 79 -3.67 -15.25 -1.22
N LYS A 80 -2.50 -15.57 -1.79
CA LYS A 80 -1.32 -15.97 -1.02
C LYS A 80 -0.84 -14.89 -0.08
N MET A 81 -0.79 -13.62 -0.52
CA MET A 81 -0.44 -12.50 0.36
C MET A 81 -1.40 -12.39 1.55
N VAL A 82 -2.71 -12.56 1.33
CA VAL A 82 -3.72 -12.54 2.41
C VAL A 82 -3.57 -13.75 3.34
N GLU A 83 -3.28 -14.94 2.80
CA GLU A 83 -3.00 -16.15 3.57
C GLU A 83 -1.78 -15.96 4.49
N TYR A 84 -0.65 -15.52 3.94
CA TYR A 84 0.55 -15.18 4.71
C TYR A 84 0.26 -14.13 5.78
N GLY A 85 -0.52 -13.10 5.45
CA GLY A 85 -0.88 -12.08 6.42
C GLY A 85 -1.71 -12.64 7.57
N ARG A 86 -2.60 -13.60 7.30
CA ARG A 86 -3.37 -14.30 8.32
C ARG A 86 -2.48 -15.19 9.19
N THR A 87 -1.63 -16.02 8.59
CA THR A 87 -0.81 -16.97 9.34
C THR A 87 0.36 -16.31 10.09
N HIS A 88 0.95 -15.23 9.58
CA HIS A 88 2.12 -14.59 10.18
C HIS A 88 1.82 -13.32 11.00
N PHE A 89 0.76 -12.55 10.71
CA PHE A 89 0.42 -11.37 11.53
C PHE A 89 -0.62 -11.68 12.63
N GLN A 90 -1.53 -12.65 12.47
CA GLN A 90 -2.40 -13.06 13.60
C GLN A 90 -1.65 -13.92 14.63
N SER A 91 -0.69 -14.74 14.21
CA SER A 91 0.15 -15.50 15.14
C SER A 91 1.00 -14.58 16.02
N GLN A 92 1.42 -13.40 15.55
CA GLN A 92 2.12 -12.41 16.39
C GLN A 92 1.24 -11.73 17.43
N HIS A 93 -0.09 -11.73 17.26
CA HIS A 93 -1.02 -11.21 18.28
C HIS A 93 -1.50 -12.31 19.24
N ASN A 94 -1.36 -13.59 18.87
CA ASN A 94 -1.77 -14.74 19.66
C ASN A 94 -0.61 -15.56 20.25
N THR A 95 0.65 -15.13 20.11
CA THR A 95 1.82 -15.69 20.83
C THR A 95 1.84 -15.29 22.32
N GLY A 96 0.67 -15.38 22.97
CA GLY A 96 0.53 -15.66 24.39
C GLY A 96 0.23 -17.14 24.68
N HIS A 97 0.05 -18.00 23.66
CA HIS A 97 -0.12 -19.43 23.89
C HIS A 97 0.40 -20.27 22.72
N LEU A 98 1.63 -20.76 22.89
CA LEU A 98 2.32 -21.72 22.05
C LEU A 98 1.64 -23.09 22.23
N GLU A 99 0.95 -23.59 21.20
CA GLU A 99 0.66 -25.03 21.13
C GLU A 99 1.95 -25.75 20.78
N LYS A 100 2.40 -26.56 21.73
CA LYS A 100 3.54 -27.48 21.66
C LYS A 100 3.46 -28.34 20.40
N SER A 101 4.35 -28.08 19.43
CA SER A 101 4.88 -29.16 18.59
C SER A 101 6.06 -29.76 19.33
N ASP A 102 5.97 -31.06 19.62
CA ASP A 102 6.99 -31.93 20.20
C ASP A 102 8.12 -32.22 19.17
N GLU A 103 8.75 -31.17 18.67
CA GLU A 103 10.10 -31.26 18.13
C GLU A 103 10.94 -30.36 19.02
N GLU A 104 11.97 -30.94 19.65
CA GLU A 104 12.95 -30.28 20.52
C GLU A 104 13.73 -29.21 19.72
N ASP A 105 13.05 -28.15 19.28
CA ASP A 105 13.65 -26.86 19.02
C ASP A 105 13.91 -26.27 20.41
N ASP A 106 15.08 -26.59 20.97
CA ASP A 106 15.64 -25.85 22.08
C ASP A 106 15.58 -24.36 21.70
N GLU A 107 14.62 -23.66 22.30
CA GLU A 107 14.36 -22.25 22.04
C GLU A 107 15.52 -21.43 22.62
N ILE A 108 16.64 -21.39 21.87
CA ILE A 108 17.84 -20.69 22.29
C ILE A 108 17.48 -19.21 22.47
N SER A 109 17.67 -18.71 23.68
CA SER A 109 17.36 -17.30 23.92
C SER A 109 18.34 -16.42 23.14
N PHE A 110 17.92 -15.20 22.80
CA PHE A 110 18.81 -14.22 22.17
C PHE A 110 20.11 -14.01 22.97
N GLU A 111 20.02 -14.07 24.30
CA GLU A 111 21.18 -13.96 25.20
C GLU A 111 22.14 -15.16 25.07
N GLU A 112 21.60 -16.35 24.82
CA GLU A 112 22.35 -17.59 24.66
C GLU A 112 23.07 -17.66 23.31
N LEU A 113 22.42 -17.18 22.24
CA LEU A 113 23.05 -16.93 20.94
C LEU A 113 24.25 -15.99 21.03
N LEU A 114 24.09 -14.87 21.73
CA LEU A 114 25.17 -13.91 21.96
C LEU A 114 26.32 -14.50 22.79
N ALA A 115 26.00 -15.36 23.77
CA ALA A 115 27.00 -16.04 24.57
C ALA A 115 27.80 -17.07 23.74
N GLN A 116 27.15 -17.72 22.78
CA GLN A 116 27.79 -18.67 21.86
C GLN A 116 28.69 -17.96 20.84
N GLU A 117 28.25 -16.83 20.28
CA GLU A 117 29.04 -16.05 19.33
C GLU A 117 30.31 -15.45 19.98
N LYS A 118 30.23 -15.00 21.25
CA LYS A 118 31.41 -14.54 22.00
C LYS A 118 32.47 -15.61 22.23
N LYS A 119 32.07 -16.89 22.21
CA LYS A 119 32.98 -18.04 22.34
C LYS A 119 33.54 -18.51 20.99
N ASP A 120 33.05 -17.96 19.89
CA ASP A 120 33.53 -18.32 18.56
C ASP A 120 34.94 -17.77 18.33
N SER A 121 35.90 -18.69 18.26
CA SER A 121 37.32 -18.39 18.03
C SER A 121 37.57 -17.84 16.62
N PHE A 122 36.58 -17.94 15.72
CA PHE A 122 36.60 -17.32 14.40
C PHE A 122 36.83 -15.79 14.48
N TRP A 123 36.24 -15.11 15.47
CA TRP A 123 36.37 -13.66 15.65
C TRP A 123 37.59 -13.21 16.46
N GLN A 124 38.29 -14.13 17.14
CA GLN A 124 39.44 -13.80 17.99
C GLN A 124 40.78 -13.71 17.22
N LYS A 125 40.84 -14.15 15.96
CA LYS A 125 42.12 -14.34 15.24
C LYS A 125 42.75 -13.10 14.59
N HIS A 126 42.22 -11.90 14.82
CA HIS A 126 42.88 -10.67 14.35
C HIS A 126 43.01 -9.63 15.47
N GLY A 127 43.74 -9.98 16.53
CA GLY A 127 44.41 -8.97 17.36
C GLY A 127 45.57 -8.32 16.58
N PRO A 128 45.88 -7.02 16.78
CA PRO A 128 46.91 -6.33 16.02
C PRO A 128 48.29 -6.94 16.31
N ILE A 129 48.99 -7.34 15.24
CA ILE A 129 50.36 -7.84 15.29
C ILE A 129 51.25 -6.74 15.88
N ARG A 130 51.71 -6.91 17.12
CA ARG A 130 52.77 -6.07 17.68
C ARG A 130 54.11 -6.56 17.13
N PRO A 131 54.93 -5.70 16.48
CA PRO A 131 56.27 -6.09 16.08
C PRO A 131 57.16 -6.20 17.33
N SER A 132 57.75 -7.37 17.54
CA SER A 132 58.80 -7.58 18.53
C SER A 132 60.10 -6.92 18.04
N VAL A 133 60.58 -5.94 18.80
CA VAL A 133 61.93 -5.38 18.63
C VAL A 133 62.88 -6.21 19.52
N PRO A 134 64.02 -6.71 19.01
CA PRO A 134 65.01 -7.36 19.85
C PRO A 134 65.87 -6.28 20.55
N VAL A 135 65.92 -6.32 21.88
CA VAL A 135 66.89 -5.56 22.67
C VAL A 135 68.17 -6.39 22.77
N ARG A 136 69.31 -5.74 22.50
CA ARG A 136 70.67 -6.27 22.69
C ARG A 136 71.21 -5.75 24.01
#